data_AF-A0A842VVM9-F1
#
_entry.id   AF-A0A842VVM9-F1
#
_cell.length_a   1.000
_cell.length_b   1.000
_cell.length_c   1.000
_cell.angle_alpha   90.00
_cell.angle_beta   90.00
_cell.angle_gamma   90.00
#
_symmetry.space_group_name_H-M   'P 1'
#
loop_
_entity.id
_entity.type
_entity.pdbx_description
1 polymer ?
#
loop_
_entity_poly.entity_id
_entity_poly.type
_entity_poly.pdbx_seq_one_letter_code
_entity_poly.pdbx_strand_id
1 'polypeptide(L)'
;MNEDRPDIYNLLCVGVGGQGVISASNILAWAALADNYNVRTAETHGMAQRGGSVSSFLRFGEKVQGPLIPKGSVSVILSFELVEALRNVSFANKETRFVISTNTQISPTVLISKTVKVDLAKCIGCGNCIEYCYPHYLKTSIRPPFTYIPDSPISIWNGSRGNIKLCTGCGQCIENKVCPFDAMSIEEEYYYPTILETIETIKRISPYVYLLDAPRMAITAGNIRTQNTVMIGFLSGLGVLPIDEEILHHTLLERVPAKAMESNKKAFEMGMDAAQNYDENAILKNCCSKSKHNRS
;
A
#
# COMPACT_ATOMS: atom_id res chain seq x y z
N MET A 1 -12.06 -22.25 -30.03
CA MET A 1 -11.43 -21.95 -28.72
C MET A 1 -10.55 -20.74 -28.94
N ASN A 2 -10.56 -19.75 -28.04
CA ASN A 2 -9.71 -18.57 -28.21
C ASN A 2 -8.26 -18.95 -27.89
N GLU A 3 -7.34 -18.65 -28.79
CA GLU A 3 -5.92 -19.05 -28.70
C GLU A 3 -5.11 -18.18 -27.72
N ASP A 4 -5.72 -17.15 -27.15
CA ASP A 4 -5.10 -16.10 -26.32
C ASP A 4 -5.36 -16.30 -24.80
N ARG A 5 -5.66 -17.54 -24.37
CA ARG A 5 -5.94 -17.86 -22.96
C ARG A 5 -4.65 -17.95 -22.14
N PRO A 6 -4.54 -17.25 -20.98
CA PRO A 6 -3.32 -17.27 -20.18
C PRO A 6 -3.14 -18.58 -19.43
N ASP A 7 -1.89 -19.03 -19.36
CA ASP A 7 -1.47 -20.20 -18.59
C ASP A 7 -1.83 -20.04 -17.10
N ILE A 8 -1.48 -18.88 -16.53
CA ILE A 8 -1.87 -18.40 -15.21
C ILE A 8 -1.96 -16.87 -15.22
N TYR A 9 -3.11 -16.33 -14.83
CA TYR A 9 -3.32 -14.94 -14.45
C TYR A 9 -3.43 -14.83 -12.93
N ASN A 10 -2.81 -13.80 -12.34
CA ASN A 10 -2.73 -13.62 -10.88
C ASN A 10 -3.30 -12.25 -10.49
N LEU A 11 -4.36 -12.23 -9.69
CA LEU A 11 -5.03 -11.01 -9.22
C LEU A 11 -5.03 -10.97 -7.69
N LEU A 12 -4.63 -9.83 -7.12
CA LEU A 12 -4.54 -9.63 -5.67
C LEU A 12 -5.47 -8.49 -5.24
N CYS A 13 -6.60 -8.85 -4.62
CA CYS A 13 -7.52 -7.91 -4.00
C CYS A 13 -7.03 -7.58 -2.58
N VAL A 14 -6.80 -6.29 -2.27
CA VAL A 14 -6.27 -5.86 -0.96
C VAL A 14 -7.02 -4.64 -0.42
N GLY A 15 -7.11 -4.51 0.90
CA GLY A 15 -7.81 -3.41 1.57
C GLY A 15 -8.08 -3.71 3.05
N VAL A 16 -9.05 -3.02 3.65
CA VAL A 16 -9.47 -3.28 5.04
C VAL A 16 -10.83 -3.97 5.14
N GLY A 17 -10.98 -4.75 6.22
CA GLY A 17 -12.20 -5.48 6.55
C GLY A 17 -13.44 -4.59 6.63
N GLY A 18 -14.28 -4.65 5.58
CA GLY A 18 -15.49 -3.86 5.41
C GLY A 18 -15.70 -3.32 3.98
N GLN A 19 -14.63 -3.16 3.19
CA GLN A 19 -14.65 -2.56 1.85
C GLN A 19 -15.15 -3.49 0.72
N GLY A 20 -15.43 -4.76 1.01
CA GLY A 20 -15.87 -5.74 0.00
C GLY A 20 -14.74 -6.46 -0.76
N VAL A 21 -13.48 -6.36 -0.30
CA VAL A 21 -12.28 -7.00 -0.88
C VAL A 21 -12.50 -8.48 -1.24
N ILE A 22 -12.98 -9.26 -0.28
CA ILE A 22 -13.29 -10.69 -0.41
C ILE A 22 -14.44 -10.92 -1.40
N SER A 23 -15.50 -10.10 -1.33
CA SER A 23 -16.63 -10.18 -2.26
C SER A 23 -16.20 -9.89 -3.70
N ALA A 24 -15.27 -8.95 -3.91
CA ALA A 24 -14.74 -8.63 -5.23
C ALA A 24 -13.94 -9.80 -5.82
N SER A 25 -13.00 -10.33 -5.04
CA SER A 25 -12.19 -11.50 -5.40
C SER A 25 -13.07 -12.71 -5.73
N ASN A 26 -14.12 -12.95 -4.94
CA ASN A 26 -15.06 -14.04 -5.21
C ASN A 26 -15.89 -13.79 -6.49
N ILE A 27 -16.42 -12.59 -6.75
CA ILE A 27 -17.15 -12.30 -8.00
C ILE A 27 -16.26 -12.57 -9.23
N LEU A 28 -15.01 -12.10 -9.20
CA LEU A 28 -14.02 -12.37 -10.25
C LEU A 28 -13.70 -13.88 -10.38
N ALA A 29 -13.63 -14.61 -9.26
CA ALA A 29 -13.45 -16.06 -9.25
C ALA A 29 -14.63 -16.82 -9.89
N TRP A 30 -15.87 -16.43 -9.58
CA TRP A 30 -17.08 -17.01 -10.18
C TRP A 30 -17.16 -16.69 -11.69
N ALA A 31 -16.77 -15.49 -12.12
CA ALA A 31 -16.75 -15.11 -13.53
C ALA A 31 -15.69 -15.91 -14.31
N ALA A 32 -14.49 -16.08 -13.75
CA ALA A 32 -13.45 -16.93 -14.34
C ALA A 32 -13.86 -18.41 -14.41
N LEU A 33 -14.62 -18.93 -13.44
CA LEU A 33 -15.20 -20.28 -13.51
C LEU A 33 -16.26 -20.39 -14.62
N ALA A 34 -17.11 -19.37 -14.80
CA ALA A 34 -18.11 -19.33 -15.87
C ALA A 34 -17.48 -19.25 -17.26
N ASP A 35 -16.34 -18.55 -17.40
CA ASP A 35 -15.50 -18.54 -18.61
C ASP A 35 -14.57 -19.78 -18.72
N ASN A 36 -14.86 -20.86 -17.99
CA ASN A 36 -14.18 -22.16 -18.07
C ASN A 36 -12.67 -22.13 -17.75
N TYR A 37 -12.22 -21.26 -16.84
CA TYR A 37 -10.85 -21.32 -16.30
C TYR A 37 -10.75 -22.22 -15.06
N ASN A 38 -9.58 -22.82 -14.85
CA ASN A 38 -9.23 -23.43 -13.57
C ASN A 38 -8.93 -22.34 -12.55
N VAL A 39 -9.71 -22.24 -11.47
CA VAL A 39 -9.60 -21.18 -10.46
C VAL A 39 -9.11 -21.71 -9.11
N ARG A 40 -8.22 -20.98 -8.46
CA ARG A 40 -7.76 -21.19 -7.08
C ARG A 40 -7.76 -19.87 -6.32
N THR A 41 -8.35 -19.86 -5.13
CA THR A 41 -8.38 -18.69 -4.22
C THR A 41 -7.76 -19.03 -2.87
N ALA A 42 -7.16 -18.02 -2.23
CA ALA A 42 -6.80 -18.04 -0.82
C ALA A 42 -7.07 -16.65 -0.20
N GLU A 43 -7.45 -16.63 1.07
CA GLU A 43 -7.75 -15.40 1.79
C GLU A 43 -6.88 -15.31 3.04
N THR A 44 -6.40 -14.11 3.34
CA THR A 44 -5.66 -13.80 4.56
C THR A 44 -6.30 -12.56 5.16
N HIS A 45 -7.08 -12.77 6.22
CA HIS A 45 -7.65 -11.71 7.03
C HIS A 45 -6.87 -11.60 8.36
N GLY A 46 -6.68 -10.38 8.87
CA GLY A 46 -6.29 -10.21 10.27
C GLY A 46 -7.32 -10.83 11.23
N MET A 47 -6.95 -11.04 12.50
CA MET A 47 -7.93 -11.48 13.52
C MET A 47 -8.96 -10.38 13.85
N ALA A 48 -8.69 -9.12 13.48
CA ALA A 48 -9.64 -8.02 13.59
C ALA A 48 -10.69 -8.08 12.45
N GLN A 49 -11.89 -8.56 12.77
CA GLN A 49 -13.02 -8.71 11.82
C GLN A 49 -13.51 -7.40 11.17
N ARG A 50 -13.05 -6.24 11.63
CA ARG A 50 -13.30 -4.91 11.03
C ARG A 50 -12.03 -4.08 11.14
N GLY A 51 -11.70 -3.32 10.09
CA GLY A 51 -10.51 -2.44 10.06
C GLY A 51 -9.15 -3.15 10.00
N GLY A 52 -9.09 -4.48 10.16
CA GLY A 52 -7.88 -5.24 9.86
C GLY A 52 -7.57 -5.28 8.37
N SER A 53 -6.28 -5.37 8.02
CA SER A 53 -5.82 -5.65 6.65
C SER A 53 -6.38 -7.01 6.16
N VAL A 54 -6.77 -7.04 4.90
CA VAL A 54 -7.31 -8.20 4.19
C VAL A 54 -6.63 -8.30 2.83
N SER A 55 -6.01 -9.44 2.56
CA SER A 55 -5.47 -9.82 1.24
C SER A 55 -6.21 -11.06 0.73
N SER A 56 -6.78 -10.98 -0.47
CA SER A 56 -7.41 -12.09 -1.16
C SER A 56 -6.67 -12.36 -2.48
N PHE A 57 -6.11 -13.56 -2.56
CA PHE A 57 -5.33 -14.06 -3.69
C PHE A 57 -6.27 -14.82 -4.63
N LEU A 58 -6.36 -14.38 -5.88
CA LEU A 58 -7.10 -15.03 -6.95
C LEU A 58 -6.13 -15.46 -8.06
N ARG A 59 -6.14 -16.73 -8.43
CA ARG A 59 -5.36 -17.29 -9.53
C ARG A 59 -6.28 -18.05 -10.46
N PHE A 60 -6.27 -17.73 -11.75
CA PHE A 60 -7.08 -18.41 -12.76
C PHE A 60 -6.31 -18.52 -14.08
N GLY A 61 -6.68 -19.49 -14.92
CA GLY A 61 -5.97 -19.79 -16.17
C GLY A 61 -6.14 -21.26 -16.54
N GLU A 62 -5.30 -21.76 -17.44
CA GLU A 62 -5.29 -23.20 -17.75
C GLU A 62 -4.64 -24.05 -16.65
N LYS A 63 -3.47 -23.66 -16.15
CA LYS A 63 -2.54 -24.56 -15.43
C LYS A 63 -2.37 -24.21 -13.94
N VAL A 64 -3.49 -23.93 -13.25
CA VAL A 64 -3.48 -23.40 -11.86
C VAL A 64 -3.48 -24.49 -10.77
N GLN A 65 -2.27 -24.84 -10.31
CA GLN A 65 -2.05 -25.91 -9.33
C GLN A 65 -2.30 -25.51 -7.85
N GLY A 66 -2.22 -24.24 -7.48
CA GLY A 66 -2.37 -23.79 -6.08
C GLY A 66 -2.68 -22.30 -5.93
N PRO A 67 -3.20 -21.86 -4.76
CA PRO A 67 -3.86 -20.55 -4.62
C PRO A 67 -2.93 -19.38 -4.27
N LEU A 68 -1.76 -19.62 -3.67
CA LEU A 68 -0.84 -18.55 -3.28
C LEU A 68 -0.15 -17.95 -4.51
N ILE A 69 -0.09 -16.62 -4.59
CA ILE A 69 0.59 -15.87 -5.65
C ILE A 69 2.08 -15.71 -5.28
N PRO A 70 3.03 -16.13 -6.14
CA PRO A 70 4.45 -15.85 -5.94
C PRO A 70 4.78 -14.35 -5.88
N LYS A 71 5.89 -14.01 -5.21
CA LYS A 71 6.40 -12.63 -5.23
C LYS A 71 6.87 -12.25 -6.63
N GLY A 72 6.59 -11.02 -7.04
CA GLY A 72 6.92 -10.50 -8.37
C GLY A 72 6.12 -11.10 -9.54
N SER A 73 5.00 -11.81 -9.31
CA SER A 73 4.23 -12.47 -10.38
C SER A 73 2.76 -12.06 -10.48
N VAL A 74 2.32 -10.98 -9.82
CA VAL A 74 0.92 -10.54 -9.89
C VAL A 74 0.65 -9.69 -11.13
N SER A 75 -0.45 -9.98 -11.85
CA SER A 75 -0.89 -9.27 -13.05
C SER A 75 -1.61 -7.97 -12.68
N VAL A 76 -2.49 -8.03 -11.68
CA VAL A 76 -3.28 -6.91 -11.17
C VAL A 76 -3.27 -6.87 -9.64
N ILE A 77 -3.00 -5.70 -9.06
CA ILE A 77 -3.31 -5.39 -7.65
C ILE A 77 -4.57 -4.50 -7.64
N LEU A 78 -5.68 -5.06 -7.15
CA LEU A 78 -6.93 -4.34 -6.97
C LEU A 78 -7.02 -3.86 -5.52
N SER A 79 -6.59 -2.62 -5.28
CA SER A 79 -6.48 -2.08 -3.94
C SER A 79 -7.65 -1.16 -3.59
N PHE A 80 -8.33 -1.47 -2.50
CA PHE A 80 -9.42 -0.66 -1.95
C PHE A 80 -8.90 0.50 -1.08
N GLU A 81 -7.58 0.58 -0.86
CA GLU A 81 -6.93 1.67 -0.13
C GLU A 81 -5.46 1.85 -0.58
N LEU A 82 -4.99 3.10 -0.67
CA LEU A 82 -3.62 3.41 -1.12
C LEU A 82 -2.51 2.78 -0.23
N VAL A 83 -2.76 2.67 1.07
CA VAL A 83 -1.80 2.09 2.04
C VAL A 83 -1.62 0.58 1.82
N GLU A 84 -2.71 -0.14 1.53
CA GLU A 84 -2.67 -1.59 1.32
C GLU A 84 -2.09 -1.96 -0.06
N ALA A 85 -2.13 -1.05 -1.04
CA ALA A 85 -1.36 -1.17 -2.27
C ALA A 85 0.15 -1.12 -1.96
N LEU A 86 0.59 -0.12 -1.18
CA LEU A 86 1.99 0.02 -0.75
C LEU A 86 2.46 -1.19 0.09
N ARG A 87 1.61 -1.73 0.98
CA ARG A 87 1.94 -2.93 1.78
C ARG A 87 2.24 -4.16 0.90
N ASN A 88 1.52 -4.31 -0.21
CA ASN A 88 1.55 -5.53 -1.02
C ASN A 88 2.47 -5.45 -2.26
N VAL A 89 3.25 -4.38 -2.42
CA VAL A 89 4.18 -4.19 -3.57
C VAL A 89 5.18 -5.33 -3.78
N SER A 90 5.48 -6.15 -2.75
CA SER A 90 6.39 -7.30 -2.93
C SER A 90 5.83 -8.43 -3.81
N PHE A 91 4.54 -8.39 -4.16
CA PHE A 91 3.93 -9.26 -5.17
C PHE A 91 4.04 -8.69 -6.60
N ALA A 92 4.33 -7.40 -6.75
CA ALA A 92 4.37 -6.68 -8.02
C ALA A 92 5.71 -6.79 -8.77
N ASN A 93 5.63 -6.62 -10.08
CA ASN A 93 6.72 -6.43 -11.01
C ASN A 93 6.44 -5.18 -11.88
N LYS A 94 7.21 -4.96 -12.95
CA LYS A 94 7.09 -3.78 -13.83
C LYS A 94 5.81 -3.74 -14.65
N GLU A 95 5.18 -4.88 -14.91
CA GLU A 95 3.98 -5.03 -15.75
C GLU A 95 2.68 -5.12 -14.92
N THR A 96 2.82 -5.28 -13.58
CA THR A 96 1.71 -5.28 -12.63
C THR A 96 0.90 -4.00 -12.71
N ARG A 97 -0.39 -4.10 -13.03
CA ARG A 97 -1.30 -2.96 -13.05
C ARG A 97 -1.91 -2.76 -11.67
N PHE A 98 -1.75 -1.57 -11.11
CA PHE A 98 -2.34 -1.18 -9.84
C PHE A 98 -3.63 -0.40 -10.10
N VAL A 99 -4.76 -0.88 -9.59
CA VAL A 99 -6.03 -0.14 -9.59
C VAL A 99 -6.37 0.18 -8.13
N ILE A 100 -6.23 1.46 -7.76
CA ILE A 100 -6.20 1.91 -6.36
C ILE A 100 -7.35 2.87 -6.07
N SER A 101 -8.16 2.52 -5.07
CA SER A 101 -9.17 3.43 -4.56
C SER A 101 -8.54 4.52 -3.68
N THR A 102 -8.81 5.79 -4.00
CA THR A 102 -8.21 6.98 -3.35
C THR A 102 -9.00 7.45 -2.12
N ASN A 103 -9.69 6.54 -1.43
CA ASN A 103 -10.42 6.85 -0.22
C ASN A 103 -9.48 7.24 0.93
N THR A 104 -10.02 7.93 1.94
CA THR A 104 -9.28 8.47 3.09
C THR A 104 -8.37 7.43 3.74
N GLN A 105 -7.08 7.75 3.86
CA GLN A 105 -6.09 6.94 4.56
C GLN A 105 -6.57 6.59 5.97
N ILE A 106 -6.69 5.31 6.29
CA ILE A 106 -6.63 4.82 7.65
C ILE A 106 -5.13 4.74 7.99
N SER A 107 -4.65 5.64 8.83
CA SER A 107 -3.27 5.57 9.34
C SER A 107 -3.05 4.18 9.96
N PRO A 108 -2.09 3.38 9.45
CA PRO A 108 -1.84 2.04 9.97
C PRO A 108 -1.43 2.17 11.43
N THR A 109 -2.21 1.56 12.32
CA THR A 109 -2.24 1.85 13.78
C THR A 109 -0.93 1.55 14.51
N VAL A 110 0.08 0.96 13.84
CA VAL A 110 1.37 0.60 14.42
C VAL A 110 2.53 0.85 13.44
N LEU A 111 3.01 2.10 13.37
CA LEU A 111 4.35 2.44 12.88
C LEU A 111 5.02 3.41 13.87
N ILE A 112 5.46 2.86 15.01
CA ILE A 112 6.08 3.62 16.10
C ILE A 112 7.61 3.64 15.90
N SER A 113 8.08 4.33 14.87
CA SER A 113 9.49 4.68 14.72
C SER A 113 9.71 6.07 15.32
N LYS A 114 10.20 6.12 16.57
CA LYS A 114 10.58 7.39 17.18
C LYS A 114 11.81 7.96 16.47
N THR A 115 11.79 9.25 16.15
CA THR A 115 12.92 9.93 15.50
C THR A 115 13.62 10.82 16.53
N VAL A 116 14.94 10.75 16.59
CA VAL A 116 15.74 11.67 17.42
C VAL A 116 16.14 12.85 16.53
N LYS A 117 15.64 14.03 16.87
CA LYS A 117 15.92 15.27 16.16
C LYS A 117 16.93 16.08 16.97
N VAL A 118 17.87 16.71 16.28
CA VAL A 118 18.97 17.46 16.90
C VAL A 118 18.88 18.91 16.46
N ASP A 119 18.73 19.82 17.43
CA ASP A 119 18.75 21.26 17.20
C ASP A 119 20.19 21.69 16.89
N LEU A 120 20.48 21.92 15.61
CA LEU A 120 21.82 22.30 15.14
C LEU A 120 22.30 23.66 15.65
N ALA A 121 21.40 24.55 16.11
CA ALA A 121 21.79 25.83 16.70
C ALA A 121 22.23 25.69 18.17
N LYS A 122 21.80 24.62 18.86
CA LYS A 122 22.30 24.24 20.19
C LYS A 122 23.40 23.16 20.13
N CYS A 123 23.47 22.38 19.06
CA CYS A 123 24.38 21.25 18.94
C CYS A 123 25.85 21.67 18.90
N ILE A 124 26.66 21.04 19.75
CA ILE A 124 28.11 21.27 19.87
C ILE A 124 28.97 20.21 19.15
N GLY A 125 28.37 19.46 18.22
CA GLY A 125 29.10 18.61 17.26
C GLY A 125 29.83 17.37 17.80
N CYS A 126 29.68 17.02 19.08
CA CYS A 126 30.53 16.04 19.78
C CYS A 126 30.41 14.56 19.33
N GLY A 127 29.58 14.23 18.34
CA GLY A 127 29.46 12.89 17.73
C GLY A 127 28.82 11.79 18.60
N ASN A 128 28.85 11.90 19.94
CA ASN A 128 28.43 10.86 20.88
C ASN A 128 27.01 10.31 20.66
N CYS A 129 26.07 11.09 20.15
CA CYS A 129 24.72 10.59 19.80
C CYS A 129 24.75 9.54 18.67
N ILE A 130 25.70 9.63 17.74
CA ILE A 130 25.92 8.68 16.64
C ILE A 130 26.72 7.45 17.10
N GLU A 131 27.50 7.57 18.18
CA GLU A 131 28.28 6.44 18.73
C GLU A 131 27.51 5.62 19.77
N TYR A 132 26.68 6.25 20.60
CA TYR A 132 26.01 5.58 21.74
C TYR A 132 24.50 5.34 21.55
N CYS A 133 23.77 6.24 20.88
CA CYS A 133 22.32 6.07 20.67
C CYS A 133 22.00 5.41 19.32
N TYR A 134 22.54 5.95 18.22
CA TYR A 134 22.27 5.51 16.85
C TYR A 134 22.55 4.02 16.56
N PRO A 135 23.67 3.39 17.00
CA PRO A 135 23.97 2.00 16.66
C PRO A 135 23.22 1.02 17.58
N HIS A 136 22.59 1.49 18.65
CA HIS A 136 21.65 0.69 19.42
C HIS A 136 20.24 0.67 18.78
N TYR A 137 19.94 1.65 17.92
CA TYR A 137 18.70 1.74 17.14
C TYR A 137 18.78 0.98 15.82
N LEU A 138 19.89 1.09 15.09
CA LEU A 138 20.09 0.49 13.75
C LEU A 138 20.71 -0.91 13.73
N LYS A 139 20.52 -1.70 14.79
CA LYS A 139 21.05 -3.08 14.89
C LYS A 139 20.44 -4.08 13.89
N THR A 140 19.51 -3.65 13.04
CA THR A 140 18.79 -4.45 12.04
C THR A 140 19.27 -4.29 10.59
N SER A 141 20.04 -3.25 10.22
CA SER A 141 20.48 -3.11 8.81
C SER A 141 21.75 -2.28 8.55
N ILE A 142 22.78 -2.98 8.07
CA ILE A 142 23.92 -2.51 7.22
C ILE A 142 25.03 -1.70 7.94
N ARG A 143 26.28 -1.91 7.52
CA ARG A 143 27.50 -1.20 7.99
C ARG A 143 28.05 -0.26 6.91
N PRO A 144 28.74 0.84 7.28
CA PRO A 144 29.22 1.86 6.35
C PRO A 144 30.66 1.62 5.85
N PRO A 145 31.04 2.32 4.77
CA PRO A 145 32.42 2.73 4.53
C PRO A 145 32.52 4.25 4.25
N PHE A 146 32.94 5.01 5.28
CA PHE A 146 33.43 6.41 5.23
C PHE A 146 32.52 7.51 4.65
N THR A 147 32.43 8.63 5.40
CA THR A 147 32.00 9.93 4.86
C THR A 147 33.15 10.91 5.01
N TYR A 148 33.74 11.34 3.88
CA TYR A 148 34.72 12.42 3.88
C TYR A 148 33.99 13.76 3.86
N ILE A 149 34.28 14.64 4.81
CA ILE A 149 33.72 15.99 4.90
C ILE A 149 34.85 16.97 4.53
N PRO A 150 34.77 17.65 3.38
CA PRO A 150 35.69 18.74 3.04
C PRO A 150 35.74 19.78 4.17
N ASP A 151 36.92 20.33 4.42
CA ASP A 151 37.19 21.38 5.42
C ASP A 151 36.90 21.01 6.90
N SER A 152 36.62 19.74 7.21
CA SER A 152 36.72 19.21 8.58
C SER A 152 38.20 18.99 8.96
N PRO A 153 38.70 19.57 10.07
CA PRO A 153 40.06 19.29 10.55
C PRO A 153 40.20 17.92 11.24
N ILE A 154 39.11 17.14 11.34
CA ILE A 154 39.07 15.88 12.09
C ILE A 154 38.83 14.70 11.15
N SER A 155 39.81 13.81 11.06
CA SER A 155 39.64 12.43 10.62
C SER A 155 39.63 11.52 11.85
N ILE A 156 38.59 10.68 12.00
CA ILE A 156 38.41 9.81 13.18
C ILE A 156 38.77 8.37 12.82
N TRP A 157 39.66 7.77 13.61
CA TRP A 157 40.19 6.41 13.44
C TRP A 157 39.45 5.41 14.34
N ASN A 158 39.54 4.11 14.06
CA ASN A 158 38.60 3.10 14.58
C ASN A 158 39.30 1.99 15.39
N GLY A 159 39.16 2.04 16.72
CA GLY A 159 39.70 1.07 17.70
C GLY A 159 39.86 1.72 19.08
N SER A 160 39.80 1.02 20.22
CA SER A 160 39.89 -0.43 20.46
C SER A 160 38.96 -0.90 21.61
N ARG A 161 38.95 -2.23 21.88
CA ARG A 161 37.95 -2.90 22.74
C ARG A 161 38.04 -2.55 24.24
N GLY A 162 36.88 -2.31 24.85
CA GLY A 162 36.62 -2.46 26.29
C GLY A 162 35.28 -3.18 26.51
N ASN A 163 35.18 -4.02 27.54
CA ASN A 163 33.97 -4.82 27.82
C ASN A 163 33.24 -4.26 29.05
N ILE A 164 31.98 -3.86 28.91
CA ILE A 164 31.07 -3.66 30.05
C ILE A 164 29.79 -4.45 29.78
N LYS A 165 29.54 -5.46 30.61
CA LYS A 165 28.25 -6.15 30.71
C LYS A 165 27.51 -5.59 31.93
N LEU A 166 26.32 -5.00 31.71
CA LEU A 166 25.35 -4.59 32.73
C LEU A 166 25.81 -3.40 33.62
N CYS A 167 25.14 -2.26 33.72
CA CYS A 167 23.96 -1.76 32.98
C CYS A 167 24.20 -0.33 32.41
N THR A 168 24.02 0.84 33.05
CA THR A 168 23.49 1.21 34.39
C THR A 168 22.54 2.41 34.42
N GLY A 169 22.53 3.30 33.40
CA GLY A 169 21.71 4.54 33.42
C GLY A 169 22.31 5.70 34.24
N CYS A 170 23.63 5.87 34.21
CA CYS A 170 24.40 6.71 35.14
C CYS A 170 24.30 8.25 35.00
N GLY A 171 23.60 8.79 34.01
CA GLY A 171 23.34 10.25 33.95
C GLY A 171 24.54 11.18 33.68
N GLN A 172 25.68 10.68 33.18
CA GLN A 172 26.91 11.50 32.98
C GLN A 172 26.78 12.75 32.09
N CYS A 173 25.67 12.91 31.36
CA CYS A 173 25.29 14.17 30.70
C CYS A 173 25.24 15.34 31.70
N ILE A 174 24.81 15.07 32.93
CA ILE A 174 24.63 16.04 34.03
C ILE A 174 25.98 16.46 34.62
N GLU A 175 26.89 15.48 34.78
CA GLU A 175 28.14 15.66 35.54
C GLU A 175 29.23 16.39 34.73
N ASN A 176 29.34 16.11 33.42
CA ASN A 176 30.38 16.70 32.56
C ASN A 176 29.92 17.86 31.65
N LYS A 177 28.62 18.21 31.62
CA LYS A 177 28.05 19.35 30.86
C LYS A 177 28.39 19.42 29.35
N VAL A 178 28.33 18.30 28.62
CA VAL A 178 28.62 18.25 27.16
C VAL A 178 27.41 17.83 26.29
N CYS A 179 26.20 18.21 26.72
CA CYS A 179 25.02 18.27 25.86
C CYS A 179 24.01 19.27 26.45
N PRO A 180 23.50 20.27 25.69
CA PRO A 180 22.36 21.06 26.14
C PRO A 180 21.13 20.16 26.20
N PHE A 181 20.41 20.16 27.32
CA PHE A 181 19.33 19.21 27.58
C PHE A 181 18.18 19.30 26.56
N ASP A 182 18.00 20.48 25.98
CA ASP A 182 17.00 20.85 24.97
C ASP A 182 17.58 20.95 23.54
N ALA A 183 18.76 20.37 23.29
CA ALA A 183 19.33 20.17 21.95
C ALA A 183 18.90 18.85 21.28
N MET A 184 18.31 17.92 22.03
CA MET A 184 17.77 16.66 21.53
C MET A 184 16.27 16.58 21.86
N SER A 185 15.43 16.58 20.84
CA SER A 185 14.01 16.27 20.99
C SER A 185 13.71 14.84 20.52
N ILE A 186 12.99 14.08 21.35
CA ILE A 186 12.29 12.88 20.89
C ILE A 186 10.92 13.35 20.40
N GLU A 187 10.90 13.87 19.17
CA GLU A 187 9.66 14.25 18.52
C GLU A 187 8.98 13.00 17.94
N GLU A 188 7.69 12.84 18.26
CA GLU A 188 6.82 11.92 17.52
C GLU A 188 6.38 12.59 16.19
N GLU A 189 7.36 13.04 15.40
CA GLU A 189 7.14 13.48 14.02
C GLU A 189 6.86 12.25 13.15
N TYR A 190 5.59 11.85 13.12
CA TYR A 190 5.05 10.86 12.19
C TYR A 190 5.18 11.37 10.75
N TYR A 191 6.33 11.12 10.11
CA TYR A 191 6.48 11.31 8.67
C TYR A 191 5.72 10.22 7.92
N TYR A 192 4.40 10.35 7.88
CA TYR A 192 3.57 9.53 7.02
C TYR A 192 3.70 10.04 5.58
N PRO A 193 4.07 9.18 4.60
CA PRO A 193 4.24 9.62 3.23
C PRO A 193 2.93 10.20 2.70
N THR A 194 3.02 11.32 1.99
CA THR A 194 1.85 11.93 1.37
C THR A 194 1.23 11.00 0.33
N ILE A 195 -0.01 11.28 -0.06
CA ILE A 195 -0.70 10.59 -1.15
C ILE A 195 0.17 10.58 -2.42
N LEU A 196 0.81 11.72 -2.74
CA LEU A 196 1.70 11.85 -3.91
C LEU A 196 2.95 10.98 -3.79
N GLU A 197 3.69 11.05 -2.68
CA GLU A 197 4.89 10.22 -2.47
C GLU A 197 4.59 8.72 -2.47
N THR A 198 3.42 8.33 -1.95
CA THR A 198 2.98 6.94 -1.98
C THR A 198 2.69 6.48 -3.40
N ILE A 199 2.02 7.30 -4.21
CA ILE A 199 1.78 7.05 -5.64
C ILE A 199 3.11 7.00 -6.41
N GLU A 200 4.05 7.92 -6.16
CA GLU A 200 5.38 7.89 -6.75
C GLU A 200 6.16 6.63 -6.38
N THR A 201 6.10 6.20 -5.11
CA THR A 201 6.77 4.98 -4.64
C THR A 201 6.24 3.75 -5.37
N ILE A 202 4.91 3.66 -5.57
CA ILE A 202 4.29 2.59 -6.37
C ILE A 202 4.68 2.72 -7.85
N LYS A 203 4.70 3.94 -8.42
CA LYS A 203 5.14 4.20 -9.80
C LYS A 203 6.59 3.83 -10.10
N ARG A 204 7.48 3.82 -9.09
CA ARG A 204 8.86 3.31 -9.20
C ARG A 204 8.94 1.78 -9.36
N ILE A 205 7.87 1.05 -9.05
CA ILE A 205 7.78 -0.42 -9.20
C ILE A 205 7.13 -0.78 -10.53
N SER A 206 5.99 -0.15 -10.87
CA SER A 206 5.36 -0.22 -12.20
C SER A 206 4.78 1.14 -12.59
N PRO A 207 4.92 1.59 -13.85
CA PRO A 207 4.27 2.81 -14.32
C PRO A 207 2.73 2.69 -14.39
N TYR A 208 2.17 1.48 -14.41
CA TYR A 208 0.73 1.24 -14.61
C TYR A 208 -0.08 1.42 -13.33
N VAL A 209 -0.23 2.67 -12.88
CA VAL A 209 -0.98 3.04 -11.67
C VAL A 209 -2.23 3.84 -12.03
N TYR A 210 -3.39 3.26 -11.73
CA TYR A 210 -4.72 3.83 -11.95
C TYR A 210 -5.39 4.16 -10.62
N LEU A 211 -6.03 5.32 -10.54
CA LEU A 211 -6.57 5.91 -9.30
C LEU A 211 -8.07 6.21 -9.43
N LEU A 212 -8.90 5.88 -8.44
CA LEU A 212 -10.33 6.24 -8.49
C LEU A 212 -11.01 6.47 -7.13
N ASP A 213 -11.91 7.46 -7.07
CA ASP A 213 -12.76 7.75 -5.91
C ASP A 213 -14.00 6.80 -5.90
N ALA A 214 -13.73 5.50 -5.91
CA ALA A 214 -14.75 4.45 -5.97
C ALA A 214 -15.85 4.53 -4.87
N PRO A 215 -15.60 4.97 -3.61
CA PRO A 215 -16.68 5.15 -2.65
C PRO A 215 -17.60 6.32 -3.02
N ARG A 216 -17.06 7.43 -3.54
CA ARG A 216 -17.88 8.52 -4.08
C ARG A 216 -18.72 8.04 -5.26
N MET A 217 -18.14 7.25 -6.15
CA MET A 217 -18.87 6.66 -7.29
C MET A 217 -19.98 5.71 -6.80
N ALA A 218 -19.72 4.85 -5.79
CA ALA A 218 -20.73 3.98 -5.19
C ALA A 218 -21.86 4.76 -4.49
N ILE A 219 -21.55 5.87 -3.81
CA ILE A 219 -22.55 6.81 -3.29
C ILE A 219 -23.40 7.41 -4.43
N THR A 220 -22.77 7.81 -5.54
CA THR A 220 -23.48 8.32 -6.74
C THR A 220 -24.29 7.24 -7.48
N ALA A 221 -23.89 5.97 -7.37
CA ALA A 221 -24.67 4.81 -7.78
C ALA A 221 -25.83 4.47 -6.80
N GLY A 222 -25.95 5.20 -5.69
CA GLY A 222 -27.05 5.11 -4.72
C GLY A 222 -26.77 4.22 -3.52
N ASN A 223 -25.60 3.59 -3.40
CA ASN A 223 -25.31 2.62 -2.35
C ASN A 223 -23.79 2.47 -2.13
N ILE A 224 -23.25 3.05 -1.05
CA ILE A 224 -21.81 2.99 -0.71
C ILE A 224 -21.23 1.56 -0.66
N ARG A 225 -22.05 0.52 -0.49
CA ARG A 225 -21.61 -0.89 -0.47
C ARG A 225 -21.26 -1.46 -1.85
N THR A 226 -21.45 -0.70 -2.94
CA THR A 226 -21.09 -1.13 -4.31
C THR A 226 -19.69 -0.66 -4.74
N GLN A 227 -18.85 -0.18 -3.81
CA GLN A 227 -17.45 0.21 -4.09
C GLN A 227 -16.68 -0.90 -4.83
N ASN A 228 -16.85 -2.16 -4.43
CA ASN A 228 -16.26 -3.31 -5.11
C ASN A 228 -16.74 -3.45 -6.56
N THR A 229 -18.01 -3.19 -6.83
CA THR A 229 -18.60 -3.25 -8.16
C THR A 229 -18.07 -2.15 -9.08
N VAL A 230 -17.82 -0.94 -8.54
CA VAL A 230 -17.10 0.12 -9.28
C VAL A 230 -15.68 -0.33 -9.63
N MET A 231 -14.95 -0.91 -8.67
CA MET A 231 -13.58 -1.38 -8.86
C MET A 231 -13.49 -2.53 -9.89
N ILE A 232 -14.51 -3.39 -9.99
CA ILE A 232 -14.60 -4.45 -11.02
C ILE A 232 -14.95 -3.87 -12.39
N GLY A 233 -15.94 -2.97 -12.49
CA GLY A 233 -16.29 -2.32 -13.76
C GLY A 233 -15.11 -1.53 -14.35
N PHE A 234 -14.33 -0.89 -13.49
CA PHE A 234 -13.09 -0.21 -13.89
C PHE A 234 -12.01 -1.19 -14.40
N LEU A 235 -11.89 -2.39 -13.83
CA LEU A 235 -11.01 -3.43 -14.38
C LEU A 235 -11.51 -3.95 -15.75
N SER A 236 -12.82 -4.06 -15.96
CA SER A 236 -13.41 -4.44 -17.25
C SER A 236 -13.08 -3.38 -18.31
N GLY A 237 -13.39 -2.11 -18.04
CA GLY A 237 -13.18 -0.99 -18.96
C GLY A 237 -11.71 -0.66 -19.27
N LEU A 238 -10.75 -1.17 -18.49
CA LEU A 238 -9.33 -1.13 -18.83
C LEU A 238 -8.90 -2.21 -19.84
N GLY A 239 -9.75 -3.23 -20.11
CA GLY A 239 -9.42 -4.35 -20.99
C GLY A 239 -8.31 -5.25 -20.46
N VAL A 240 -8.12 -5.32 -19.13
CA VAL A 240 -6.97 -6.01 -18.50
C VAL A 240 -7.28 -7.40 -17.96
N LEU A 241 -8.57 -7.76 -17.87
CA LEU A 241 -9.03 -9.06 -17.41
C LEU A 241 -9.17 -10.01 -18.61
N PRO A 242 -8.53 -11.19 -18.60
CA PRO A 242 -8.76 -12.24 -19.59
C PRO A 242 -10.01 -13.06 -19.18
N ILE A 243 -11.13 -12.36 -19.01
CA ILE A 243 -12.46 -12.91 -18.73
C ILE A 243 -13.41 -12.15 -19.66
N ASP A 244 -14.31 -12.84 -20.34
CA ASP A 244 -15.33 -12.21 -21.16
C ASP A 244 -16.20 -11.19 -20.37
N GLU A 245 -16.47 -10.03 -20.97
CA GLU A 245 -17.17 -8.91 -20.31
C GLU A 245 -18.65 -9.22 -20.04
N GLU A 246 -19.34 -9.92 -20.96
CA GLU A 246 -20.73 -10.32 -20.74
C GLU A 246 -20.83 -11.36 -19.62
N ILE A 247 -19.91 -12.34 -19.60
CA ILE A 247 -19.80 -13.32 -18.51
C ILE A 247 -19.51 -12.64 -17.17
N LEU A 248 -18.59 -11.67 -17.12
CA LEU A 248 -18.24 -10.92 -15.91
C LEU A 248 -19.43 -10.10 -15.40
N HIS A 249 -20.08 -9.33 -16.27
CA HIS A 249 -21.22 -8.49 -15.92
C HIS A 249 -22.44 -9.32 -15.47
N HIS A 250 -22.77 -10.40 -16.21
CA HIS A 250 -23.83 -11.33 -15.83
C HIS A 250 -23.57 -11.96 -14.46
N THR A 251 -22.37 -12.52 -14.27
CA THR A 251 -21.98 -13.15 -13.00
C THR A 251 -22.00 -12.15 -11.85
N LEU A 252 -21.62 -10.88 -12.06
CA LEU A 252 -21.71 -9.87 -11.02
C LEU A 252 -23.16 -9.63 -10.59
N LEU A 253 -24.09 -9.49 -11.55
CA LEU A 253 -25.50 -9.22 -11.25
C LEU A 253 -26.20 -10.40 -10.55
N GLU A 254 -25.85 -11.65 -10.87
CA GLU A 254 -26.33 -12.82 -10.14
C GLU A 254 -25.85 -12.89 -8.67
N ARG A 255 -24.67 -12.35 -8.37
CA ARG A 255 -24.00 -12.50 -7.07
C ARG A 255 -24.30 -11.38 -6.08
N VAL A 256 -24.88 -10.27 -6.55
CA VAL A 256 -25.31 -9.17 -5.68
C VAL A 256 -26.76 -9.39 -5.19
N PRO A 257 -27.13 -8.89 -3.99
CA PRO A 257 -28.50 -9.06 -3.50
C PRO A 257 -29.52 -8.40 -4.44
N ALA A 258 -30.61 -9.09 -4.77
CA ALA A 258 -31.66 -8.61 -5.70
C ALA A 258 -32.10 -7.15 -5.45
N LYS A 259 -32.33 -6.79 -4.18
CA LYS A 259 -32.69 -5.43 -3.73
C LYS A 259 -31.64 -4.33 -3.98
N ALA A 260 -30.47 -4.68 -4.50
CA ALA A 260 -29.35 -3.80 -4.76
C ALA A 260 -28.82 -3.93 -6.22
N MET A 261 -29.45 -4.74 -7.08
CA MET A 261 -29.01 -4.96 -8.47
C MET A 261 -28.84 -3.63 -9.23
N GLU A 262 -29.82 -2.74 -9.19
CA GLU A 262 -29.77 -1.44 -9.86
C GLU A 262 -28.56 -0.60 -9.43
N SER A 263 -28.31 -0.53 -8.11
CA SER A 263 -27.16 0.20 -7.55
C SER A 263 -25.80 -0.45 -7.86
N ASN A 264 -25.79 -1.72 -8.27
CA ASN A 264 -24.61 -2.44 -8.71
C ASN A 264 -24.39 -2.30 -10.22
N LYS A 265 -25.44 -2.48 -11.04
CA LYS A 265 -25.40 -2.22 -12.49
C LYS A 265 -24.85 -0.83 -12.77
N LYS A 266 -25.45 0.21 -12.17
CA LYS A 266 -24.98 1.59 -12.29
C LYS A 266 -23.55 1.79 -11.76
N ALA A 267 -23.15 1.07 -10.71
CA ALA A 267 -21.78 1.15 -10.19
C ALA A 267 -20.74 0.52 -11.13
N PHE A 268 -21.10 -0.59 -11.81
CA PHE A 268 -20.26 -1.25 -12.81
C PHE A 268 -20.08 -0.35 -14.04
N GLU A 269 -21.21 0.14 -14.59
CA GLU A 269 -21.25 1.10 -15.71
C GLU A 269 -20.37 2.33 -15.41
N MET A 270 -20.58 3.00 -14.26
CA MET A 270 -19.76 4.14 -13.84
C MET A 270 -18.27 3.81 -13.67
N GLY A 271 -17.93 2.58 -13.26
CA GLY A 271 -16.55 2.11 -13.18
C GLY A 271 -15.92 1.97 -14.57
N MET A 272 -16.67 1.38 -15.50
CA MET A 272 -16.26 1.14 -16.88
C MET A 272 -16.06 2.45 -17.65
N ASP A 273 -17.02 3.38 -17.55
CA ASP A 273 -16.93 4.74 -18.11
C ASP A 273 -15.66 5.46 -17.62
N ALA A 274 -15.34 5.34 -16.33
CA ALA A 274 -14.19 6.00 -15.72
C ALA A 274 -12.83 5.40 -16.12
N ALA A 275 -12.81 4.14 -16.56
CA ALA A 275 -11.61 3.52 -17.14
C ALA A 275 -11.40 3.95 -18.59
N GLN A 276 -12.48 4.01 -19.39
CA GLN A 276 -12.44 4.47 -20.78
C GLN A 276 -12.08 5.97 -20.88
N ASN A 277 -12.51 6.79 -19.92
CA ASN A 277 -12.29 8.24 -19.87
C ASN A 277 -11.21 8.65 -18.82
N TYR A 278 -10.20 7.82 -18.61
CA TYR A 278 -9.23 7.99 -17.51
C TYR A 278 -8.26 9.18 -17.71
N ASP A 279 -8.43 10.27 -16.95
CA ASP A 279 -7.43 11.34 -16.78
C ASP A 279 -6.86 11.38 -15.35
N GLU A 280 -5.62 10.93 -15.20
CA GLU A 280 -4.88 11.01 -13.93
C GLU A 280 -4.78 12.45 -13.39
N ASN A 281 -4.69 13.47 -14.26
CA ASN A 281 -4.49 14.86 -13.82
C ASN A 281 -5.72 15.40 -13.09
N ALA A 282 -6.93 15.11 -13.58
CA ALA A 282 -8.17 15.41 -12.88
C ALA A 282 -8.25 14.68 -11.52
N ILE A 283 -7.83 13.42 -11.45
CA ILE A 283 -7.87 12.64 -10.21
C ILE A 283 -6.88 13.17 -9.17
N LEU A 284 -5.64 13.45 -9.55
CA LEU A 284 -4.61 14.00 -8.64
C LEU A 284 -5.01 15.39 -8.11
N LYS A 285 -5.57 16.27 -8.96
CA LYS A 285 -6.11 17.58 -8.52
C LYS A 285 -7.20 17.41 -7.44
N ASN A 286 -8.09 16.43 -7.61
CA ASN A 286 -9.16 16.10 -6.66
C ASN A 286 -8.67 15.39 -5.39
N CYS A 287 -7.49 14.78 -5.39
CA CYS A 287 -6.84 14.23 -4.19
C CYS A 287 -6.14 15.35 -3.38
N CYS A 288 -5.41 16.23 -4.07
CA CYS A 288 -4.64 17.32 -3.45
C CYS A 288 -5.50 18.47 -2.91
N SER A 289 -6.75 18.63 -3.36
CA SER A 289 -7.68 19.59 -2.77
C SER A 289 -8.17 19.15 -1.38
N LYS A 290 -8.48 17.85 -1.20
CA LYS A 290 -8.97 17.27 0.06
C LYS A 290 -7.96 17.37 1.21
N SER A 291 -6.65 17.29 0.93
CA SER A 291 -5.61 17.27 1.97
C SER A 291 -5.46 18.59 2.75
N LYS A 292 -6.01 19.71 2.23
CA LYS A 292 -5.93 21.04 2.86
C LYS A 292 -6.93 21.30 3.99
N HIS A 293 -7.76 20.33 4.37
CA HIS A 293 -8.79 20.51 5.41
C HIS A 293 -8.55 19.70 6.71
N ASN A 294 -7.47 18.93 6.80
CA ASN A 294 -7.10 18.19 8.02
C ASN A 294 -5.86 18.81 8.72
N ARG A 295 -5.76 20.15 8.74
CA ARG A 295 -4.72 20.91 9.47
C ARG A 295 -5.34 22.16 10.12
N SER A 296 -6.19 21.94 11.11
CA SER A 296 -6.85 22.93 11.95
C SER A 296 -7.21 22.31 13.30
#